data_AF-A0A5K0VBL7-F1
#
_entry.id   AF-A0A5K0VBL7-F1
#
_cell.length_a   1.000
_cell.length_b   1.000
_cell.length_c   1.000
_cell.angle_alpha   90.00
_cell.angle_beta   90.00
_cell.angle_gamma   90.00
#
_symmetry.space_group_name_H-M   'P 1'
#
loop_
_entity.id
_entity.type
_entity.pdbx_description
1 polymer ?
#
loop_
_entity_poly.entity_id
_entity_poly.type
_entity_poly.pdbx_seq_one_letter_code
_entity_poly.pdbx_strand_id
1 'polypeptide(L)' 'IVVDFTASWCGPCRMISPMLTEWARRFPQVTFLKVDVDELA' A
#
# COMPACT_ATOMS: atom_id res chain seq x y z
N ILE A 1 11.64 -4.85 -0.64
CA ILE A 1 10.25 -5.07 -1.07
C ILE A 1 9.36 -4.62 0.09
N VAL A 2 8.32 -3.83 -0.19
CA VAL A 2 7.31 -3.35 0.77
C VAL A 2 5.94 -3.79 0.24
N VAL A 3 5.11 -4.36 1.12
CA VAL A 3 3.76 -4.82 0.76
C VAL A 3 2.73 -4.11 1.64
N ASP A 4 1.82 -3.37 1.01
CA ASP A 4 0.66 -2.72 1.63
C ASP A 4 -0.55 -3.66 1.55
N PHE A 5 -0.85 -4.33 2.65
CA PHE A 5 -2.10 -5.09 2.78
C PHE A 5 -3.20 -4.13 3.21
N THR A 6 -4.17 -3.94 2.32
CA THR A 6 -5.23 -2.94 2.46
C THR A 6 -6.61 -3.57 2.39
N ALA A 7 -7.62 -2.79 2.75
CA ALA A 7 -9.02 -3.13 2.53
C ALA A 7 -9.85 -1.86 2.34
N SER A 8 -10.99 -1.99 1.67
CA SER A 8 -11.95 -0.89 1.46
C SER A 8 -12.44 -0.29 2.79
N TRP A 9 -12.61 -1.12 3.82
CA TRP A 9 -13.07 -0.76 5.16
C TRP A 9 -11.94 -0.31 6.11
N CYS A 10 -10.67 -0.47 5.73
CA CYS A 10 -9.54 -0.14 6.60
C CYS A 10 -9.26 1.38 6.59
N GLY A 11 -9.81 2.08 7.59
CA GLY A 11 -9.58 3.52 7.82
C GLY A 11 -8.09 3.91 7.90
N PRO A 12 -7.28 3.27 8.78
CA PRO A 12 -5.85 3.55 8.87
C PRO A 12 -5.07 3.31 7.57
N CYS A 13 -5.44 2.29 6.79
CA CYS A 13 -4.80 1.98 5.52
C CYS A 13 -4.96 3.14 4.51
N ARG A 14 -6.14 3.78 4.48
CA ARG A 14 -6.37 4.96 3.62
C ARG A 14 -5.52 6.16 4.02
N MET A 15 -5.21 6.31 5.32
CA MET A 15 -4.37 7.40 5.81
C MET A 15 -2.89 7.23 5.43
N ILE A 16 -2.37 6.00 5.43
CA ILE A 16 -0.96 5.74 5.12
C ILE A 16 -0.68 5.58 3.61
N SER A 17 -1.68 5.23 2.81
CA SER A 17 -1.54 4.99 1.36
C SER A 17 -0.86 6.14 0.58
N PRO A 18 -1.16 7.43 0.84
CA PRO A 18 -0.45 8.55 0.19
C PRO A 18 1.05 8.59 0.50
N MET A 19 1.44 8.24 1.74
CA MET A 19 2.85 8.21 2.15
C MET A 19 3.60 7.08 1.44
N LEU A 20 3.00 5.90 1.34
CA LEU A 20 3.58 4.76 0.61
C LEU A 20 3.74 5.08 -0.88
N THR A 21 2.78 5.77 -1.48
CA THR A 21 2.86 6.24 -2.87
C THR A 21 4.02 7.22 -3.09
N GLU A 22 4.22 8.15 -2.16
CA GLU A 22 5.34 9.09 -2.22
C GLU A 22 6.69 8.39 -2.06
N TRP A 23 6.77 7.43 -1.14
CA TRP A 23 7.98 6.63 -0.94
C TRP A 23 8.31 5.75 -2.14
N ALA A 24 7.30 5.20 -2.83
CA ALA A 24 7.51 4.46 -4.07
C ALA A 24 8.17 5.32 -5.16
N ARG A 25 7.86 6.62 -5.23
CA ARG A 25 8.55 7.56 -6.13
C ARG A 25 9.96 7.90 -5.67
N ARG A 26 10.15 8.09 -4.36
CA ARG A 26 11.44 8.50 -3.79
C ARG A 26 12.48 7.36 -3.77
N PHE A 27 12.02 6.11 -3.70
CA PHE A 27 12.87 4.93 -3.61
C PHE A 27 12.61 3.96 -4.78
N PRO A 28 12.99 4.33 -6.03
CA PRO A 28 12.73 3.50 -7.21
C PRO A 28 13.42 2.13 -7.18
N GLN A 29 14.46 1.98 -6.36
CA GLN A 29 15.14 0.70 -6.12
C GLN A 29 14.35 -0.25 -5.21
N VAL A 30 13.28 0.22 -4.56
CA VAL A 30 12.44 -0.58 -3.67
C VAL A 30 11.15 -0.92 -4.40
N THR A 31 10.83 -2.22 -4.50
CA THR A 31 9.53 -2.67 -5.02
C THR A 31 8.45 -2.44 -3.97
N PHE A 32 7.42 -1.68 -4.33
CA PHE A 32 6.20 -1.50 -3.55
C PHE A 32 5.05 -2.27 -4.21
N LEU A 33 4.34 -3.08 -3.43
CA LEU A 33 3.16 -3.84 -3.86
C LEU A 33 1.99 -3.46 -2.96
N LYS A 34 0.79 -3.43 -3.55
CA LYS A 34 -0.46 -3.23 -2.83
C LYS A 34 -1.33 -4.45 -3.06
N VAL A 35 -1.88 -5.01 -1.98
CA VAL A 35 -2.75 -6.18 -1.99
C VAL A 35 -4.03 -5.82 -1.27
N ASP A 36 -5.16 -5.88 -1.97
CA ASP A 36 -6.47 -5.77 -1.34
C ASP A 36 -6.85 -7.15 -0.78
N VAL A 37 -7.10 -7.23 0.53
CA VAL A 37 -7.46 -8.49 1.18
C VAL A 37 -8.91 -8.89 0.90
N ASP A 38 -9.77 -7.96 0.50
CA ASP A 38 -11.15 -8.24 0.11
C ASP A 38 -11.22 -8.93 -1.26
N GLU A 39 -10.22 -8.72 -2.14
CA GLU A 39 -10.12 -9.37 -3.46
C GLU A 39 -9.66 -10.84 -3.40
N LEU A 40 -9.20 -11.29 -2.22
CA LEU A 40 -8.72 -12.66 -1.99
C LEU A 40 -9.80 -13.59 -1.44
N ALA A 41 -11.03 -13.10 -1.30
CA ALA A 41 -12.20 -13.82 -0.78
C ALA A 41 -13.03 -14.50 -1.88
#